data_AF-A0A524HFK1-F1
#
_entry.id   AF-A0A524HFK1-F1
#
_cell.length_a   1.000
_cell.length_b   1.000
_cell.length_c   1.000
_cell.angle_alpha   90.00
_cell.angle_beta   90.00
_cell.angle_gamma   90.00
#
_symmetry.space_group_name_H-M   'P 1'
#
loop_
_entity.id
_entity.type
_entity.pdbx_description
1 polymer ?
#
loop_
_entity_poly.entity_id
_entity_poly.type
_entity_poly.pdbx_seq_one_letter_code
_entity_poly.pdbx_strand_id
1 'polypeptide(L)'
;MISAALTTARSIAAKEQRYAGVRFQLAYNSQGILKASQYMIFIHKESNPKYDSLSDEFHAVDGIEPLKLPESIIVTDLRYRTKSEIYPGSEAIKGDDNIDETKELIDTTTFSIIFSPSGRMVNHDVRVRNRDGEGDYPSYDNEIRDEIFNKMAKVVAGIAMFYQDDYAGYGLGKEKSCNSFVICDRLKFQQSYERGKAYSEYLKDLEDSKVYLNPHTGNIIKN
;
A
#
# COMPACT_ATOMS: atom_id res chain seq x y z
N MET A 1 -7.25 10.76 11.70
CA MET A 1 -5.90 10.63 11.11
C MET A 1 -5.97 10.25 9.63
N ILE A 2 -6.50 9.07 9.27
CA ILE A 2 -6.60 8.61 7.86
C ILE A 2 -7.29 9.65 6.95
N SER A 3 -8.45 10.18 7.36
CA SER A 3 -9.14 11.23 6.59
C SER A 3 -8.26 12.45 6.29
N ALA A 4 -7.41 12.88 7.23
CA ALA A 4 -6.54 14.04 7.04
C ALA A 4 -5.39 13.73 6.08
N ALA A 5 -4.83 12.50 6.14
CA ALA A 5 -3.84 12.04 5.17
C ALA A 5 -4.44 12.00 3.76
N LEU A 6 -5.65 11.47 3.59
CA LEU A 6 -6.34 11.45 2.30
C LEU A 6 -6.61 12.86 1.76
N THR A 7 -7.07 13.80 2.61
CA THR A 7 -7.22 15.21 2.22
C THR A 7 -5.89 15.82 1.79
N THR A 8 -4.81 15.54 2.52
CA THR A 8 -3.46 16.04 2.20
C THR A 8 -2.97 15.50 0.86
N ALA A 9 -3.11 14.19 0.61
CA ALA A 9 -2.74 13.58 -0.66
C ALA A 9 -3.54 14.16 -1.84
N ARG A 10 -4.84 14.41 -1.65
CA ARG A 10 -5.68 15.10 -2.64
C ARG A 10 -5.17 16.53 -2.91
N SER A 11 -4.79 17.27 -1.88
CA SER A 11 -4.21 18.60 -2.01
C SER A 11 -2.85 18.58 -2.73
N ILE A 12 -2.01 17.59 -2.47
CA ILE A 12 -0.74 17.37 -3.18
C ILE A 12 -1.02 17.16 -4.67
N ALA A 13 -1.93 16.23 -5.01
CA ALA A 13 -2.29 15.94 -6.40
C ALA A 13 -2.75 17.21 -7.16
N ALA A 14 -3.62 18.00 -6.55
CA ALA A 14 -4.13 19.24 -7.12
C ALA A 14 -3.07 20.35 -7.22
N LYS A 15 -2.22 20.51 -6.21
CA LYS A 15 -1.19 21.55 -6.18
C LYS A 15 -0.09 21.27 -7.21
N GLU A 16 0.33 20.02 -7.31
CA GLU A 16 1.46 19.61 -8.14
C GLU A 16 1.04 19.19 -9.55
N GLN A 17 -0.28 19.21 -9.85
CA GLN A 17 -0.85 18.83 -11.15
C GLN A 17 -0.38 17.44 -11.62
N ARG A 18 -0.25 16.50 -10.68
CA ARG A 18 0.14 15.10 -10.92
C ARG A 18 -0.69 14.15 -10.07
N TYR A 19 -0.65 12.86 -10.39
CA TYR A 19 -1.29 11.86 -9.54
C TYR A 19 -0.56 11.78 -8.20
N ALA A 20 -1.31 11.79 -7.10
CA ALA A 20 -0.76 11.58 -5.76
C ALA A 20 -1.75 10.84 -4.88
N GLY A 21 -1.26 10.22 -3.82
CA GLY A 21 -2.06 9.32 -3.01
C GLY A 21 -1.45 8.99 -1.66
N VAL A 22 -2.12 8.07 -0.97
CA VAL A 22 -1.63 7.47 0.26
C VAL A 22 -1.47 5.97 0.02
N ARG A 23 -0.28 5.46 0.27
CA ARG A 23 0.00 4.03 0.37
C ARG A 23 -0.05 3.61 1.82
N PHE A 24 -0.73 2.51 2.08
CA PHE A 24 -0.68 1.79 3.35
C PHE A 24 0.31 0.66 3.18
N GLN A 25 1.25 0.50 4.12
CA GLN A 25 2.20 -0.62 4.10
C GLN A 25 2.73 -0.89 5.51
N LEU A 26 2.92 -2.17 5.83
CA LEU A 26 3.63 -2.60 7.04
C LEU A 26 5.14 -2.38 6.87
N ALA A 27 5.80 -1.83 7.88
CA ALA A 27 7.26 -1.77 7.90
C ALA A 27 7.86 -3.19 7.93
N TYR A 28 9.13 -3.31 7.57
CA TYR A 28 9.82 -4.59 7.75
C TYR A 28 10.00 -4.92 9.25
N ASN A 29 9.74 -6.17 9.61
CA ASN A 29 10.06 -6.70 10.93
C ASN A 29 10.46 -8.18 10.81
N SER A 30 11.71 -8.49 11.18
CA SER A 30 12.27 -9.84 11.13
C SER A 30 11.58 -10.84 12.07
N GLN A 31 10.79 -10.36 13.05
CA GLN A 31 10.05 -11.17 14.02
C GLN A 31 8.61 -11.48 13.58
N GLY A 32 8.20 -11.02 12.39
CA GLY A 32 6.88 -11.28 11.79
C GLY A 32 6.16 -9.99 11.39
N ILE A 33 5.48 -10.03 10.24
CA ILE A 33 4.87 -8.85 9.62
C ILE A 33 3.74 -8.23 10.49
N LEU A 34 2.97 -9.04 11.22
CA LEU A 34 1.93 -8.56 12.15
C LEU A 34 2.49 -7.95 13.44
N LYS A 35 3.81 -7.97 13.66
CA LYS A 35 4.45 -7.17 14.73
C LYS A 35 4.93 -5.82 14.23
N ALA A 36 4.97 -5.59 12.92
CA ALA A 36 5.43 -4.34 12.34
C ALA A 36 4.34 -3.25 12.38
N SER A 37 4.72 -2.01 12.64
CA SER A 37 3.77 -0.89 12.52
C SER A 37 3.34 -0.70 11.06
N GLN A 38 2.07 -0.38 10.83
CA GLN A 38 1.57 0.03 9.51
C GLN A 38 1.65 1.55 9.38
N TYR A 39 1.98 2.03 8.20
CA TYR A 39 2.15 3.46 7.94
C TYR A 39 1.29 3.90 6.77
N MET A 40 0.93 5.17 6.78
CA MET A 40 0.45 5.93 5.64
C MET A 40 1.63 6.68 5.03
N ILE A 41 1.90 6.43 3.76
CA ILE A 41 3.04 6.98 3.04
C ILE A 41 2.48 7.80 1.89
N PHE A 42 2.82 9.08 1.83
CA PHE A 42 2.41 9.92 0.71
C PHE A 42 3.21 9.54 -0.52
N ILE A 43 2.51 9.23 -1.61
CA ILE A 43 3.14 8.85 -2.87
C ILE A 43 2.67 9.75 -4.00
N HIS A 44 3.53 10.00 -4.98
CA HIS A 44 3.15 10.69 -6.21
C HIS A 44 3.73 9.99 -7.43
N LYS A 45 3.06 10.16 -8.56
CA LYS A 45 3.53 9.63 -9.83
C LYS A 45 4.76 10.42 -10.30
N GLU A 46 5.74 9.72 -10.85
CA GLU A 46 6.88 10.35 -11.51
C GLU A 46 6.44 11.12 -12.76
N SER A 47 7.05 12.28 -12.99
CA SER A 47 6.80 13.13 -14.16
C SER A 47 8.00 13.18 -15.12
N ASN A 48 9.06 12.43 -14.83
CA ASN A 48 10.28 12.41 -15.63
C ASN A 48 10.02 11.85 -17.04
N PRO A 49 10.26 12.65 -18.10
CA PRO A 49 10.05 12.25 -19.50
C PRO A 49 10.88 11.03 -19.92
N LYS A 50 11.96 10.69 -19.20
CA LYS A 50 12.77 9.51 -19.48
C LYS A 50 12.04 8.19 -19.14
N TYR A 51 11.05 8.24 -18.27
CA TYR A 51 10.27 7.09 -17.79
C TYR A 51 8.81 7.16 -18.24
N ASP A 52 8.48 8.00 -19.22
CA ASP A 52 7.10 8.19 -19.73
C ASP A 52 6.49 6.90 -20.34
N SER A 53 7.33 5.88 -20.58
CA SER A 53 6.94 4.52 -20.96
C SER A 53 6.67 3.57 -19.79
N LEU A 54 7.02 3.94 -18.55
CA LEU A 54 6.73 3.23 -17.29
C LEU A 54 5.55 3.92 -16.61
N SER A 55 4.37 3.80 -17.22
CA SER A 55 3.19 4.65 -16.98
C SER A 55 2.61 4.67 -15.57
N ASP A 56 3.12 3.85 -14.64
CA ASP A 56 2.49 3.54 -13.35
C ASP A 56 3.46 3.63 -12.15
N GLU A 57 4.62 4.27 -12.30
CA GLU A 57 5.61 4.39 -11.23
C GLU A 57 5.29 5.53 -10.26
N PHE A 58 5.36 5.21 -8.96
CA PHE A 58 5.13 6.13 -7.86
C PHE A 58 6.30 6.12 -6.88
N HIS A 59 6.58 7.28 -6.29
CA HIS A 59 7.63 7.47 -5.28
C HIS A 59 7.06 8.14 -4.04
N ALA A 60 7.76 8.00 -2.91
CA ALA A 60 7.44 8.78 -1.72
C ALA A 60 7.55 10.29 -2.01
N VAL A 61 6.60 11.09 -1.50
CA VAL A 61 6.67 12.55 -1.62
C VAL A 61 7.85 13.07 -0.81
N ASP A 62 8.73 13.82 -1.48
CA ASP A 62 9.92 14.40 -0.86
C ASP A 62 9.57 15.27 0.35
N GLY A 63 10.34 15.09 1.43
CA GLY A 63 10.22 15.88 2.65
C GLY A 63 8.97 15.59 3.49
N ILE A 64 8.20 14.54 3.17
CA ILE A 64 7.07 14.10 4.00
C ILE A 64 7.38 12.72 4.59
N GLU A 65 7.52 12.68 5.92
CA GLU A 65 7.76 11.43 6.64
C GLU A 65 6.51 10.52 6.64
N PRO A 66 6.70 9.18 6.59
CA PRO A 66 5.62 8.22 6.77
C PRO A 66 4.88 8.40 8.10
N LEU A 67 3.54 8.42 8.05
CA LEU A 67 2.69 8.58 9.22
C LEU A 67 2.31 7.22 9.81
N LYS A 68 2.85 6.89 10.99
CA LYS A 68 2.52 5.65 11.71
C LYS A 68 1.04 5.61 12.09
N LEU A 69 0.35 4.51 11.77
CA LEU A 69 -0.99 4.24 12.28
C LEU A 69 -0.95 3.85 13.77
N PRO A 70 -2.01 4.13 14.55
CA PRO A 70 -2.11 3.69 15.93
C PRO A 70 -1.87 2.18 16.08
N GLU A 71 -1.17 1.77 17.14
CA GLU A 71 -0.77 0.37 17.33
C GLU A 71 -1.96 -0.58 17.54
N SER A 72 -3.11 -0.06 17.97
CA SER A 72 -4.33 -0.84 18.14
C SER A 72 -5.04 -1.17 16.82
N ILE A 73 -4.63 -0.58 15.70
CA ILE A 73 -5.31 -0.75 14.41
C ILE A 73 -4.39 -1.26 13.31
N ILE A 74 -5.01 -1.84 12.30
CA ILE A 74 -4.44 -2.12 10.99
C ILE A 74 -5.55 -1.91 9.95
N VAL A 75 -5.20 -1.50 8.74
CA VAL A 75 -6.14 -1.38 7.63
C VAL A 75 -5.84 -2.39 6.55
N THR A 76 -6.89 -2.88 5.90
CA THR A 76 -6.82 -3.83 4.78
C THR A 76 -7.87 -3.46 3.74
N ASP A 77 -7.57 -3.72 2.47
CA ASP A 77 -8.51 -3.53 1.37
C ASP A 77 -9.43 -4.74 1.14
N LEU A 78 -9.26 -5.82 1.91
CA LEU A 78 -9.95 -7.11 1.80
C LEU A 78 -9.78 -7.79 0.44
N ARG A 79 -8.65 -7.54 -0.23
CA ARG A 79 -8.31 -8.18 -1.50
C ARG A 79 -6.96 -8.86 -1.41
N TYR A 80 -6.76 -9.84 -2.27
CA TYR A 80 -5.47 -10.48 -2.48
C TYR A 80 -5.22 -10.64 -3.98
N ARG A 81 -3.95 -10.70 -4.36
CA ARG A 81 -3.51 -10.73 -5.75
C ARG A 81 -3.55 -12.14 -6.30
N THR A 82 -4.21 -12.28 -7.47
CA THR A 82 -4.35 -13.57 -8.15
C THR A 82 -3.56 -13.66 -9.45
N LYS A 83 -2.89 -12.58 -9.87
CA LYS A 83 -2.17 -12.49 -11.15
C LYS A 83 -0.69 -12.09 -10.99
N SER A 84 0.07 -12.41 -12.03
CA SER A 84 1.51 -12.11 -12.20
C SER A 84 1.83 -10.60 -12.13
N GLU A 85 3.09 -10.27 -11.86
CA GLU A 85 3.62 -8.89 -11.73
C GLU A 85 3.26 -7.95 -12.90
N ILE A 86 2.98 -8.53 -14.08
CA ILE A 86 2.71 -7.80 -15.32
C ILE A 86 1.27 -7.28 -15.39
N TYR A 87 0.31 -8.00 -14.78
CA TYR A 87 -1.11 -7.67 -14.88
C TYR A 87 -1.72 -7.49 -13.49
N PRO A 88 -1.94 -6.24 -13.03
CA PRO A 88 -2.55 -6.02 -11.72
C PRO A 88 -3.95 -6.62 -11.72
N GLY A 89 -4.13 -7.67 -10.92
CA GLY A 89 -5.40 -8.35 -10.72
C GLY A 89 -5.49 -8.77 -9.27
N SER A 90 -6.58 -8.39 -8.62
CA SER A 90 -6.87 -8.78 -7.25
C SER A 90 -8.32 -9.22 -7.11
N GLU A 91 -8.53 -10.21 -6.26
CA GLU A 91 -9.82 -10.77 -5.93
C GLU A 91 -10.16 -10.46 -4.48
N ALA A 92 -11.45 -10.46 -4.15
CA ALA A 92 -11.88 -10.31 -2.77
C ALA A 92 -11.51 -11.58 -1.97
N ILE A 93 -11.08 -11.39 -0.73
CA ILE A 93 -10.93 -12.49 0.23
C ILE A 93 -12.32 -13.04 0.53
N LYS A 94 -12.52 -14.35 0.33
CA LYS A 94 -13.83 -15.02 0.53
C LYS A 94 -13.75 -16.25 1.43
N GLY A 95 -12.55 -16.61 1.87
CA GLY A 95 -12.26 -17.77 2.70
C GLY A 95 -10.96 -17.59 3.45
N ASP A 96 -10.74 -18.44 4.46
CA ASP A 96 -9.50 -18.44 5.24
C ASP A 96 -8.28 -18.80 4.36
N ASP A 97 -8.50 -19.63 3.33
CA ASP A 97 -7.53 -20.06 2.31
C ASP A 97 -7.12 -18.94 1.34
N ASN A 98 -7.66 -17.74 1.49
CA ASN A 98 -7.26 -16.57 0.69
C ASN A 98 -6.38 -15.60 1.50
N ILE A 99 -6.11 -15.92 2.76
CA ILE A 99 -5.30 -15.14 3.69
C ILE A 99 -4.64 -16.05 4.73
N ASP A 100 -4.12 -17.19 4.30
CA ASP A 100 -3.40 -18.15 5.16
C ASP A 100 -1.89 -18.11 4.95
N GLU A 101 -1.42 -17.45 3.88
CA GLU A 101 0.00 -17.21 3.63
C GLU A 101 0.44 -15.79 3.98
N THR A 102 1.74 -15.61 4.26
CA THR A 102 2.32 -14.29 4.57
C THR A 102 2.23 -13.32 3.38
N LYS A 103 2.33 -13.83 2.13
CA LYS A 103 2.24 -13.00 0.92
C LYS A 103 0.85 -12.36 0.77
N GLU A 104 -0.22 -13.10 1.08
CA GLU A 104 -1.61 -12.61 1.00
C GLU A 104 -1.88 -11.58 2.08
N LEU A 105 -1.35 -11.82 3.28
CA LEU A 105 -1.40 -10.84 4.36
C LEU A 105 -0.67 -9.55 3.99
N ILE A 106 0.54 -9.63 3.42
CA ILE A 106 1.29 -8.46 2.97
C ILE A 106 0.49 -7.71 1.89
N ASP A 107 -0.01 -8.42 0.88
CA ASP A 107 -0.75 -7.82 -0.22
C ASP A 107 -2.04 -7.14 0.27
N THR A 108 -2.86 -7.80 1.11
CA THR A 108 -4.10 -7.20 1.59
C THR A 108 -3.91 -6.03 2.57
N THR A 109 -2.72 -5.93 3.18
CA THR A 109 -2.35 -4.81 4.08
C THR A 109 -1.44 -3.78 3.41
N THR A 110 -1.16 -3.97 2.11
CA THR A 110 -0.38 -3.07 1.28
C THR A 110 -1.20 -2.63 0.08
N PHE A 111 -1.71 -1.41 0.13
CA PHE A 111 -2.57 -0.88 -0.93
C PHE A 111 -2.52 0.64 -0.99
N SER A 112 -2.92 1.21 -2.11
CA SER A 112 -2.91 2.66 -2.34
C SER A 112 -4.28 3.22 -2.66
N ILE A 113 -4.52 4.46 -2.23
CA ILE A 113 -5.63 5.30 -2.68
C ILE A 113 -5.04 6.49 -3.43
N ILE A 114 -5.47 6.67 -4.69
CA ILE A 114 -4.89 7.64 -5.62
C ILE A 114 -5.90 8.73 -6.00
N PHE A 115 -5.41 9.96 -6.06
CA PHE A 115 -6.08 11.14 -6.59
C PHE A 115 -5.41 11.59 -7.89
N SER A 116 -6.22 11.96 -8.87
CA SER A 116 -5.79 12.55 -10.13
C SER A 116 -5.36 14.02 -9.96
N PRO A 117 -4.70 14.64 -10.96
CA PRO A 117 -4.33 16.06 -10.93
C PRO A 117 -5.50 17.03 -10.65
N SER A 118 -6.74 16.61 -10.93
CA SER A 118 -7.96 17.36 -10.63
C SER A 118 -8.42 17.24 -9.16
N GLY A 119 -7.75 16.44 -8.35
CA GLY A 119 -8.15 16.09 -6.99
C GLY A 119 -9.32 15.10 -6.91
N ARG A 120 -9.67 14.42 -8.01
CA ARG A 120 -10.66 13.33 -8.01
C ARG A 120 -9.98 12.01 -7.67
N MET A 121 -10.59 11.21 -6.80
CA MET A 121 -10.12 9.85 -6.53
C MET A 121 -10.35 8.98 -7.77
N VAL A 122 -9.37 8.14 -8.09
CA VAL A 122 -9.37 7.28 -9.28
C VAL A 122 -8.81 5.90 -8.95
N ASN A 123 -9.21 4.90 -9.73
CA ASN A 123 -8.54 3.61 -9.73
C ASN A 123 -7.39 3.67 -10.76
N HIS A 124 -6.17 3.78 -10.28
CA HIS A 124 -4.95 3.87 -11.08
C HIS A 124 -4.09 2.62 -10.84
N ASP A 125 -3.30 2.24 -11.83
CA ASP A 125 -2.27 1.21 -11.64
C ASP A 125 -1.10 1.83 -10.85
N VAL A 126 -0.60 1.16 -9.82
CA VAL A 126 0.43 1.70 -8.94
C VAL A 126 1.57 0.69 -8.83
N ARG A 127 2.79 1.17 -9.08
CA ARG A 127 4.03 0.47 -8.74
C ARG A 127 4.93 1.42 -7.98
N VAL A 128 5.15 1.16 -6.70
CA VAL A 128 5.98 1.99 -5.86
C VAL A 128 7.44 1.57 -5.94
N ARG A 129 8.33 2.54 -6.16
CA ARG A 129 9.78 2.34 -6.21
C ARG A 129 10.53 3.35 -5.35
N ASN A 130 11.80 3.05 -5.11
CA ASN A 130 12.74 4.04 -4.57
C ASN A 130 12.75 5.32 -5.42
N ARG A 131 13.22 6.42 -4.85
CA ARG A 131 13.30 7.76 -5.44
C ARG A 131 13.97 7.82 -6.82
N ASP A 132 14.87 6.89 -7.11
CA ASP A 132 15.60 6.85 -8.38
C ASP A 132 14.86 6.00 -9.46
N GLY A 133 13.72 5.40 -9.12
CA GLY A 133 12.92 4.55 -10.03
C GLY A 133 13.58 3.22 -10.37
N GLU A 134 14.69 2.88 -9.72
CA GLU A 134 15.44 1.68 -10.05
C GLU A 134 14.73 0.42 -9.55
N GLY A 135 14.45 -0.49 -10.47
CA GLY A 135 13.98 -1.83 -10.11
C GLY A 135 15.06 -2.67 -9.45
N ASP A 136 14.66 -3.71 -8.71
CA ASP A 136 15.58 -4.71 -8.18
C ASP A 136 16.03 -5.69 -9.27
N TYR A 137 17.02 -5.27 -10.06
CA TYR A 137 17.68 -6.11 -11.06
C TYR A 137 19.11 -6.45 -10.62
N PRO A 138 19.59 -7.69 -10.85
CA PRO A 138 20.93 -8.15 -10.40
C PRO A 138 22.12 -7.30 -10.88
N SER A 139 21.93 -6.46 -11.91
CA SER A 139 22.99 -5.69 -12.56
C SER A 139 23.19 -4.27 -12.01
N TYR A 140 22.40 -3.83 -11.03
CA TYR A 140 22.44 -2.47 -10.49
C TYR A 140 22.51 -2.47 -8.96
N ASP A 141 23.72 -2.54 -8.39
CA ASP A 141 23.95 -2.19 -6.98
C ASP A 141 24.50 -0.77 -6.91
N ASN A 142 23.69 0.18 -7.38
CA ASN A 142 23.97 1.59 -7.16
C ASN A 142 23.76 1.89 -5.67
N GLU A 143 24.49 2.87 -5.12
CA GLU A 143 24.28 3.38 -3.76
C GLU A 143 22.96 4.17 -3.68
N ILE A 144 21.83 3.50 -3.86
CA ILE A 144 20.50 4.09 -3.69
C ILE A 144 20.27 4.28 -2.19
N ARG A 145 20.21 5.54 -1.75
CA ARG A 145 20.00 5.92 -0.35
C ARG A 145 18.59 6.47 -0.11
N ASP A 146 17.59 5.89 -0.77
CA ASP A 146 16.21 6.15 -0.39
C ASP A 146 15.92 5.43 0.94
N GLU A 147 15.55 6.22 1.95
CA GLU A 147 15.25 5.77 3.31
C GLU A 147 13.78 5.31 3.46
N ILE A 148 12.92 5.60 2.48
CA ILE A 148 11.50 5.23 2.52
C ILE A 148 11.27 3.90 1.81
N PHE A 149 11.38 3.87 0.49
CA PHE A 149 11.20 2.66 -0.31
C PHE A 149 12.53 2.20 -0.89
N ASN A 150 12.85 0.92 -0.76
CA ASN A 150 14.09 0.40 -1.32
C ASN A 150 14.01 -1.11 -1.60
N LYS A 151 15.10 -1.64 -2.17
CA LYS A 151 15.33 -3.06 -2.40
C LYS A 151 15.39 -3.81 -1.07
N MET A 152 15.01 -5.09 -1.10
CA MET A 152 14.93 -5.97 0.06
C MET A 152 16.21 -5.97 0.88
N ALA A 153 17.38 -6.08 0.22
CA ALA A 153 18.67 -6.07 0.91
C ALA A 153 18.91 -4.78 1.72
N LYS A 154 18.50 -3.61 1.21
CA LYS A 154 18.67 -2.32 1.91
C LYS A 154 17.69 -2.18 3.07
N VAL A 155 16.45 -2.64 2.90
CA VAL A 155 15.43 -2.64 3.97
C VAL A 155 15.81 -3.60 5.10
N VAL A 156 16.27 -4.82 4.77
CA VAL A 156 16.77 -5.80 5.77
C VAL A 156 18.00 -5.26 6.51
N ALA A 157 18.86 -4.49 5.83
CA ALA A 157 19.99 -3.81 6.45
C ALA A 157 19.61 -2.58 7.30
N GLY A 158 18.33 -2.20 7.34
CA GLY A 158 17.85 -1.03 8.09
C GLY A 158 18.14 0.32 7.44
N ILE A 159 18.49 0.33 6.14
CA ILE A 159 18.74 1.57 5.37
C ILE A 159 17.42 2.24 4.98
N ALA A 160 16.39 1.42 4.71
CA ALA A 160 15.07 1.91 4.31
C ALA A 160 13.97 1.22 5.10
N MET A 161 12.81 1.88 5.22
CA MET A 161 11.72 1.37 6.05
C MET A 161 10.81 0.36 5.34
N PHE A 162 10.65 0.49 4.03
CA PHE A 162 9.68 -0.28 3.25
C PHE A 162 10.29 -0.90 1.98
N TYR A 163 9.81 -2.08 1.65
CA TYR A 163 10.09 -2.72 0.37
C TYR A 163 9.37 -2.01 -0.78
N GLN A 164 10.04 -1.90 -1.93
CA GLN A 164 9.46 -1.52 -3.22
C GLN A 164 8.69 -2.67 -3.90
N ASP A 165 7.95 -2.36 -4.97
CA ASP A 165 7.02 -3.26 -5.67
C ASP A 165 7.66 -4.16 -6.76
N ASP A 166 8.85 -4.71 -6.47
CA ASP A 166 9.54 -5.68 -7.35
C ASP A 166 9.51 -7.11 -6.79
N TYR A 167 8.65 -7.39 -5.81
CA TYR A 167 8.57 -8.66 -5.09
C TYR A 167 7.15 -9.21 -5.09
N ALA A 168 6.53 -9.42 -6.27
CA ALA A 168 5.12 -9.84 -6.30
C ALA A 168 4.89 -11.20 -5.62
N GLY A 169 5.88 -12.10 -5.65
CA GLY A 169 5.86 -13.36 -4.90
C GLY A 169 5.76 -13.19 -3.37
N TYR A 170 6.05 -11.99 -2.85
CA TYR A 170 5.91 -11.59 -1.45
C TYR A 170 4.69 -10.70 -1.19
N GLY A 171 3.80 -10.52 -2.19
CA GLY A 171 2.66 -9.61 -2.07
C GLY A 171 2.98 -8.14 -2.33
N LEU A 172 4.16 -7.83 -2.90
CA LEU A 172 4.64 -6.45 -3.11
C LEU A 172 5.00 -6.25 -4.57
N GLY A 173 4.04 -5.81 -5.35
CA GLY A 173 4.20 -5.60 -6.77
C GLY A 173 3.11 -4.69 -7.31
N LYS A 174 3.10 -4.49 -8.63
CA LYS A 174 2.13 -3.61 -9.27
C LYS A 174 0.69 -3.95 -8.85
N GLU A 175 -0.02 -2.96 -8.33
CA GLU A 175 -1.39 -3.09 -7.82
C GLU A 175 -2.36 -2.16 -8.55
N LYS A 176 -3.66 -2.40 -8.38
CA LYS A 176 -4.70 -1.43 -8.73
C LYS A 176 -5.10 -0.69 -7.47
N SER A 177 -5.00 0.64 -7.45
CA SER A 177 -5.42 1.44 -6.31
C SER A 177 -6.90 1.20 -6.00
N CYS A 178 -7.24 1.22 -4.71
CA CYS A 178 -8.57 0.93 -4.22
C CYS A 178 -9.34 2.20 -3.86
N ASN A 179 -10.65 2.04 -3.63
CA ASN A 179 -11.57 3.10 -3.22
C ASN A 179 -12.25 2.83 -1.87
N SER A 180 -11.87 1.73 -1.22
CA SER A 180 -12.41 1.30 0.05
C SER A 180 -11.42 0.44 0.81
N PHE A 181 -11.57 0.42 2.12
CA PHE A 181 -10.79 -0.39 3.05
C PHE A 181 -11.60 -0.63 4.32
N VAL A 182 -11.17 -1.54 5.18
CA VAL A 182 -11.70 -1.71 6.54
C VAL A 182 -10.64 -1.33 7.57
N ILE A 183 -11.10 -0.91 8.75
CA ILE A 183 -10.24 -0.67 9.91
C ILE A 183 -10.43 -1.84 10.86
N CYS A 184 -9.35 -2.58 11.08
CA CYS A 184 -9.31 -3.74 11.95
C CYS A 184 -8.75 -3.36 13.33
N ASP A 185 -9.28 -3.99 14.38
CA ASP A 185 -8.59 -4.17 15.65
C ASP A 185 -7.41 -5.11 15.40
N ARG A 186 -6.20 -4.61 15.66
CA ARG A 186 -4.97 -5.32 15.34
C ARG A 186 -4.85 -6.64 16.10
N LEU A 187 -5.18 -6.65 17.39
CA LEU A 187 -5.00 -7.81 18.25
C LEU A 187 -5.97 -8.92 17.84
N LYS A 188 -7.24 -8.57 17.60
CA LYS A 188 -8.24 -9.54 17.14
C LYS A 188 -7.86 -10.12 15.77
N PHE A 189 -7.46 -9.26 14.83
CA PHE A 189 -7.04 -9.71 13.52
C PHE A 189 -5.84 -10.66 13.60
N GLN A 190 -4.82 -10.30 14.38
CA GLN A 190 -3.63 -11.13 14.56
C GLN A 190 -3.98 -12.50 15.17
N GLN A 191 -4.79 -12.52 16.23
CA GLN A 191 -5.19 -13.76 16.88
C GLN A 191 -5.96 -14.69 15.94
N SER A 192 -6.87 -14.16 15.12
CA SER A 192 -7.62 -14.96 14.15
C SER A 192 -6.73 -15.42 12.99
N TYR A 193 -5.78 -14.60 12.52
CA TYR A 193 -4.79 -14.99 11.51
C TYR A 193 -3.88 -16.12 11.99
N GLU A 194 -3.34 -16.03 13.20
CA GLU A 194 -2.48 -17.07 13.80
C GLU A 194 -3.21 -18.42 13.98
N ARG A 195 -4.55 -18.42 14.04
CA ARG A 195 -5.38 -19.64 14.06
C ARG A 195 -5.73 -20.17 12.66
N GLY A 196 -5.33 -19.49 11.58
CA GLY A 196 -5.77 -19.80 10.22
C GLY A 196 -7.28 -19.55 10.01
N LYS A 197 -7.83 -18.57 10.73
CA LYS A 197 -9.25 -18.23 10.78
C LYS A 197 -9.53 -16.74 10.62
N ALA A 198 -8.59 -16.01 10.00
CA ALA A 198 -8.68 -14.56 9.85
C ALA A 198 -9.98 -14.11 9.16
N TYR A 199 -10.42 -14.83 8.12
CA TYR A 199 -11.62 -14.44 7.41
C TYR A 199 -12.88 -14.85 8.16
N SER A 200 -13.02 -16.15 8.46
CA SER A 200 -14.25 -16.71 9.02
C SER A 200 -14.58 -16.23 10.43
N GLU A 201 -13.58 -15.92 11.26
CA GLU A 201 -13.78 -15.43 12.64
C GLU A 201 -13.72 -13.91 12.79
N TYR A 202 -13.27 -13.16 11.76
CA TYR A 202 -13.04 -11.73 11.93
C TYR A 202 -13.35 -10.87 10.70
N LEU A 203 -12.64 -11.05 9.58
CA LEU A 203 -12.76 -10.12 8.45
C LEU A 203 -14.14 -10.14 7.79
N LYS A 204 -14.82 -11.29 7.76
CA LYS A 204 -16.16 -11.42 7.19
C LYS A 204 -17.16 -10.46 7.83
N ASP A 205 -17.07 -10.27 9.15
CA ASP A 205 -17.98 -9.38 9.90
C ASP A 205 -17.67 -7.89 9.68
N LEU A 206 -16.52 -7.57 9.10
CA LEU A 206 -16.11 -6.20 8.78
C LEU A 206 -16.52 -5.76 7.37
N GLU A 207 -17.06 -6.66 6.53
CA GLU A 207 -17.45 -6.30 5.16
C GLU A 207 -18.49 -5.17 5.11
N ASP A 208 -19.45 -5.18 6.04
CA ASP A 208 -20.47 -4.13 6.18
C ASP A 208 -19.91 -2.83 6.77
N SER A 209 -18.73 -2.90 7.39
CA SER A 209 -18.01 -1.76 7.98
C SER A 209 -16.97 -1.16 7.03
N LYS A 210 -17.01 -1.50 5.73
CA LYS A 210 -16.14 -0.91 4.71
C LYS A 210 -16.27 0.60 4.69
N VAL A 211 -15.12 1.25 4.80
CA VAL A 211 -14.95 2.69 4.63
C VAL A 211 -14.84 2.96 3.14
N TYR A 212 -15.84 3.63 2.57
CA TYR A 212 -15.82 4.05 1.17
C TYR A 212 -15.39 5.50 1.05
N LEU A 213 -14.74 5.83 -0.07
CA LEU A 213 -14.34 7.19 -0.39
C LEU A 213 -15.18 7.74 -1.54
N ASN A 214 -15.65 8.98 -1.39
CA ASN A 214 -16.38 9.67 -2.43
C ASN A 214 -15.43 10.02 -3.60
N PRO A 215 -15.72 9.61 -4.85
CA PRO A 215 -14.82 9.85 -5.98
C PRO A 215 -14.54 11.33 -6.28
N HIS A 216 -15.47 12.22 -5.97
CA HIS A 216 -15.37 13.64 -6.29
C HIS A 216 -14.70 14.45 -5.20
N THR A 217 -14.93 14.10 -3.95
CA THR A 217 -14.43 14.87 -2.81
C THR A 217 -13.24 14.21 -2.11
N GLY A 218 -13.03 12.90 -2.30
CA GLY A 218 -12.06 12.11 -1.54
C GLY A 218 -12.44 11.92 -0.07
N ASN A 219 -13.61 12.38 0.34
CA ASN A 219 -14.07 12.28 1.72
C ASN A 219 -14.59 10.87 1.99
N ILE A 220 -14.39 10.41 3.23
CA ILE A 220 -15.01 9.19 3.72
C ILE A 220 -16.53 9.35 3.67
N ILE A 221 -17.20 8.41 3.01
CA ILE A 221 -18.64 8.21 3.07
C ILE A 221 -18.91 7.46 4.36
N LYS A 222 -19.63 8.10 5.28
CA LYS A 222 -20.14 7.40 6.46
C LYS A 222 -21.34 6.57 6.02
N ASN A 223 -21.26 5.26 6.22
CA ASN A 223 -22.43 4.39 6.23
C ASN A 223 -23.17 4.54 7.57
#